data_AF-A0AAW1B107-F1
#
_entry.id   AF-A0AAW1B107-F1
#
_cell.length_a   1.000
_cell.length_b   1.000
_cell.length_c   1.000
_cell.angle_alpha   90.00
_cell.angle_beta   90.00
_cell.angle_gamma   90.00
#
_symmetry.space_group_name_H-M   'P 1'
#
loop_
_entity.id
_entity.type
_entity.pdbx_description
1 polymer ?
#
loop_
_entity_poly.entity_id
_entity_poly.type
_entity_poly.pdbx_seq_one_letter_code
_entity_poly.pdbx_strand_id
1 'polypeptide(L)'
;MEPQKKTVDEELKDLFHAFKDKEAMDKPWDFRMWDIEQKYMFFEKNQLIAAPLYSTSSEQLMAVVPNNNLDIKKRPIFLGLTDKLLALTCQLSVNNEPQLVILEANIMDLYRTFAMIKTMED
;
A
#
# COMPACT_ATOMS: atom_id res chain seq x y z
N MET A 1 30.32 1.08 20.94
CA MET A 1 28.96 1.61 21.14
C MET A 1 28.04 0.68 20.38
N GLU A 2 27.28 -0.17 21.06
CA GLU A 2 26.29 -1.01 20.37
C GLU A 2 25.18 -0.12 19.80
N PRO A 3 24.74 -0.35 18.55
CA PRO A 3 23.63 0.40 17.99
C PRO A 3 22.39 0.06 18.81
N GLN A 4 21.76 1.08 19.39
CA GLN A 4 20.46 0.89 20.04
C GLN A 4 19.46 0.41 18.99
N LYS A 5 18.81 -0.73 19.28
CA LYS A 5 17.68 -1.21 18.47
C LYS A 5 16.57 -0.17 18.53
N LYS A 6 16.18 0.31 17.35
CA LYS A 6 14.99 1.15 17.20
C LYS A 6 13.77 0.36 17.63
N THR A 7 12.82 1.06 18.24
CA THR A 7 11.48 0.53 18.47
C THR A 7 10.75 0.37 17.14
N VAL A 8 9.73 -0.49 17.09
CA VAL A 8 8.86 -0.64 15.90
C VAL A 8 8.28 0.70 15.47
N ASP A 9 7.89 1.54 16.43
CA ASP A 9 7.39 2.88 16.15
C ASP A 9 8.43 3.79 15.50
N GLU A 10 9.70 3.68 15.87
CA GLU A 10 10.81 4.43 15.27
C GLU A 10 11.16 3.91 13.87
N GLU A 11 11.19 2.59 13.68
CA GLU A 11 11.38 1.98 12.36
C GLU A 11 10.24 2.37 11.40
N LEU A 12 9.00 2.28 11.87
CA LEU A 12 7.83 2.76 11.12
C LEU A 12 7.92 4.27 10.90
N LYS A 13 8.28 5.07 11.90
CA LYS A 13 8.42 6.53 11.74
C LYS A 13 9.41 6.90 10.63
N ASP A 14 10.51 6.16 10.49
CA ASP A 14 11.45 6.34 9.37
C ASP A 14 10.88 5.89 8.02
N LEU A 15 10.18 4.76 7.97
CA LEU A 15 9.49 4.28 6.75
C LEU A 15 8.48 5.28 6.22
N PHE A 16 7.79 6.01 7.11
CA PHE A 16 6.79 7.01 6.73
C PHE A 16 7.29 8.45 6.92
N HIS A 17 8.59 8.69 7.10
CA HIS A 17 9.13 10.04 7.09
C HIS A 17 8.92 10.73 5.73
N ALA A 18 8.73 9.94 4.67
CA ALA A 18 8.29 10.38 3.35
C ALA A 18 6.87 10.97 3.31
N PHE A 19 6.06 10.80 4.36
CA PHE A 19 4.69 11.32 4.44
C PHE A 19 4.62 12.71 5.12
N LYS A 20 5.77 13.29 5.52
CA LYS A 20 5.89 14.72 5.84
C LYS A 20 6.43 15.42 4.58
N ASP A 21 5.88 16.49 4.03
CA ASP A 21 4.84 17.41 4.47
C ASP A 21 3.57 17.28 3.62
N LYS A 22 2.57 18.11 3.90
CA LYS A 22 1.29 18.28 3.20
C LYS A 22 1.41 18.63 1.69
N GLU A 23 2.48 18.24 1.02
CA GLU A 23 2.54 18.35 -0.43
C GLU A 23 1.65 17.25 -1.02
N ALA A 24 0.74 17.67 -1.90
CA ALA A 24 -0.09 16.74 -2.64
C ALA A 24 0.80 15.73 -3.34
N MET A 25 0.49 14.44 -3.17
CA MET A 25 1.21 13.40 -3.85
C MET A 25 0.84 13.39 -5.34
N ASP A 26 1.84 13.52 -6.21
CA ASP A 26 1.62 13.46 -7.67
C ASP A 26 1.60 12.02 -8.20
N LYS A 27 2.24 11.08 -7.50
CA LYS A 27 2.35 9.67 -7.86
C LYS A 27 2.51 8.77 -6.62
N PRO A 28 2.04 7.51 -6.66
CA PRO A 28 2.22 6.59 -5.54
C PRO A 28 3.70 6.27 -5.31
N TRP A 29 4.01 5.77 -4.12
CA TRP A 29 5.29 5.14 -3.85
C TRP A 29 5.23 3.67 -4.22
N ASP A 30 6.20 3.20 -4.99
CA ASP A 30 6.31 1.80 -5.38
C ASP A 30 7.24 1.07 -4.41
N PHE A 31 6.70 0.08 -3.69
CA PHE A 31 7.45 -0.71 -2.72
C PHE A 31 7.64 -2.14 -3.20
N ARG A 32 8.86 -2.64 -3.01
CA ARG A 32 9.14 -4.07 -3.03
C ARG A 32 8.63 -4.68 -1.71
N MET A 33 7.85 -5.75 -1.81
CA MET A 33 7.24 -6.43 -0.66
C MET A 33 7.57 -7.92 -0.68
N TRP A 34 7.97 -8.45 0.48
CA TRP A 34 8.23 -9.87 0.68
C TRP A 34 7.88 -10.30 2.10
N ASP A 35 7.63 -11.60 2.28
CA ASP A 35 7.40 -12.18 3.61
C ASP A 35 8.70 -12.68 4.27
N ILE A 36 8.60 -13.15 5.52
CA ILE A 36 9.75 -13.63 6.30
C ILE A 36 10.45 -14.84 5.66
N GLU A 37 9.78 -15.55 4.76
CA GLU A 37 10.32 -16.71 4.02
C GLU A 37 10.94 -16.30 2.67
N GLN A 38 11.13 -15.00 2.43
CA GLN A 38 11.67 -14.45 1.18
C GLN A 38 10.79 -14.77 -0.04
N LYS A 39 9.47 -14.85 0.15
CA LYS A 39 8.51 -14.87 -0.96
C LYS A 39 8.08 -13.45 -1.30
N TYR A 40 8.26 -13.08 -2.55
CA TYR A 40 7.94 -11.78 -3.11
C TYR A 40 6.60 -11.82 -3.81
N MET A 41 6.03 -10.64 -4.04
CA MET A 41 4.77 -10.50 -4.78
C MET A 41 4.98 -10.66 -6.28
N PHE A 42 4.10 -11.40 -6.93
CA PHE A 42 3.98 -11.56 -8.37
C PHE A 42 2.52 -11.40 -8.76
N PHE A 43 2.25 -10.90 -9.96
CA PHE A 43 0.90 -10.76 -10.48
C PHE A 43 0.71 -11.61 -11.72
N GLU A 44 -0.07 -12.68 -11.60
CA GLU A 44 -0.33 -13.63 -12.68
C GLU A 44 -1.79 -14.02 -12.73
N LYS A 45 -2.37 -14.11 -13.93
CA LYS A 45 -3.77 -14.52 -14.14
C LYS A 45 -4.75 -13.77 -13.24
N ASN A 46 -4.54 -12.46 -13.10
CA ASN A 46 -5.33 -11.56 -12.27
C ASN A 46 -5.33 -11.88 -10.76
N GLN A 47 -4.26 -12.50 -10.27
CA GLN A 47 -4.07 -12.84 -8.85
C GLN A 47 -2.69 -12.40 -8.38
N LEU A 48 -2.63 -11.90 -7.13
CA LEU A 48 -1.38 -11.65 -6.43
C LEU A 48 -0.91 -12.95 -5.77
N ILE A 49 0.30 -13.38 -6.10
CA ILE A 49 0.88 -14.64 -5.65
C ILE A 49 2.20 -14.34 -4.92
N ALA A 50 2.45 -15.03 -3.81
CA ALA A 50 3.72 -14.99 -3.11
C ALA A 50 4.62 -16.16 -3.55
N ALA A 51 5.80 -15.87 -4.10
CA ALA A 51 6.74 -16.90 -4.55
C ALA A 51 8.22 -16.49 -4.35
N PRO A 52 9.19 -17.42 -4.33
CA PRO A 52 10.61 -17.07 -4.34
C PRO A 52 11.06 -16.42 -5.67
N LEU A 53 12.15 -15.62 -5.64
CA LEU A 53 12.70 -14.90 -6.81
C LEU A 53 13.24 -15.77 -7.96
N TYR A 54 13.15 -17.10 -7.88
CA TYR A 54 13.56 -18.00 -8.96
C TYR A 54 12.50 -18.12 -10.08
N SER A 55 11.39 -17.37 -9.99
CA SER A 55 10.34 -17.38 -11.00
C SER A 55 10.79 -16.66 -12.28
N THR A 56 10.30 -17.11 -13.44
CA THR A 56 10.52 -16.44 -14.74
C THR A 56 9.72 -15.13 -14.88
N SER A 57 8.86 -14.83 -13.91
CA SER A 57 7.96 -13.68 -13.92
C SER A 57 8.64 -12.48 -13.28
N SER A 58 8.28 -11.28 -13.76
CA SER A 58 8.76 -10.06 -13.12
C SER A 58 8.07 -9.87 -11.77
N GLU A 59 8.86 -9.52 -10.76
CA GLU A 59 8.35 -9.14 -9.44
C GLU A 59 7.33 -8.00 -9.57
N GLN A 60 6.21 -8.13 -8.86
CA GLN A 60 5.20 -7.08 -8.74
C GLN A 60 5.57 -6.16 -7.57
N LEU A 61 5.98 -4.93 -7.89
CA LEU A 61 6.04 -3.86 -6.89
C LEU A 61 4.62 -3.41 -6.52
N MET A 62 4.42 -2.91 -5.31
CA MET A 62 3.12 -2.47 -4.83
C MET A 62 3.09 -0.95 -4.74
N ALA A 63 2.12 -0.33 -5.40
CA ALA A 63 1.86 1.10 -5.30
C ALA A 63 1.17 1.41 -3.96
N VAL A 64 1.65 2.41 -3.25
CA VAL A 64 1.18 2.79 -1.92
C VAL A 64 0.90 4.29 -1.86
N VAL A 65 -0.25 4.64 -1.30
CA VAL A 65 -0.64 6.01 -0.98
C VAL A 65 -1.31 6.04 0.41
N PRO A 66 -1.25 7.15 1.16
CA PRO A 66 -1.94 7.25 2.44
C PRO A 66 -3.45 7.32 2.25
N ASN A 67 -4.20 6.81 3.23
CA ASN A 67 -5.63 7.02 3.36
C ASN A 67 -5.91 8.10 4.41
N ASN A 68 -5.93 9.36 3.98
CA ASN A 68 -6.04 10.53 4.86
C ASN A 68 -7.40 10.70 5.58
N ASN A 69 -8.36 9.79 5.35
CA ASN A 69 -9.68 9.80 5.97
C ASN A 69 -9.76 9.05 7.29
N LEU A 70 -8.84 8.11 7.49
CA LEU A 70 -8.78 7.32 8.71
C LEU A 70 -7.81 7.97 9.70
N ASP A 71 -7.78 7.47 10.93
CA ASP A 71 -6.89 7.97 11.97
C ASP A 71 -5.42 7.91 11.52
N ILE A 72 -4.86 9.08 11.19
CA ILE A 72 -3.51 9.22 10.64
C ILE A 72 -2.44 8.64 11.57
N LYS A 73 -2.70 8.59 12.88
CA LYS A 73 -1.77 7.98 13.85
C LYS A 73 -1.59 6.48 13.60
N LYS A 74 -2.58 5.82 13.00
CA LYS A 74 -2.54 4.40 12.60
C LYS A 74 -1.92 4.19 11.22
N ARG A 75 -1.54 5.26 10.52
CA ARG A 75 -0.89 5.25 9.20
C ARG A 75 -1.63 4.37 8.17
N PRO A 76 -2.94 4.62 8.00
CA PRO A 76 -3.76 3.90 7.05
C PRO A 76 -3.26 4.16 5.62
N ILE A 77 -3.24 3.11 4.79
CA ILE A 77 -2.77 3.17 3.40
C ILE A 77 -3.77 2.51 2.45
N PHE A 78 -3.75 2.94 1.20
CA PHE A 78 -4.26 2.16 0.09
C PHE A 78 -3.08 1.41 -0.57
N LEU A 79 -3.36 0.21 -1.07
CA LEU A 79 -2.41 -0.61 -1.81
C LEU A 79 -2.98 -0.92 -3.20
N GLY A 80 -2.12 -0.88 -4.21
CA GLY A 80 -2.47 -1.24 -5.58
C GLY A 80 -1.27 -1.73 -6.36
N LEU A 81 -1.47 -2.03 -7.63
CA LEU A 81 -0.40 -2.42 -8.54
C LEU A 81 0.26 -1.19 -9.17
N THR A 82 1.47 -1.37 -9.71
CA THR A 82 2.27 -0.26 -10.29
C THR A 82 1.67 0.37 -11.54
N ASP A 83 0.76 -0.31 -12.24
CA ASP A 83 -0.02 0.28 -13.33
C ASP A 83 -1.00 1.35 -12.86
N LYS A 84 -1.21 1.44 -11.53
CA LYS A 84 -2.10 2.34 -10.80
C LYS A 84 -3.57 2.08 -11.03
N LEU A 85 -3.96 1.19 -11.94
CA LEU A 85 -5.33 0.95 -12.35
C LEU A 85 -5.99 -0.18 -11.56
N LEU A 86 -5.19 -0.97 -10.85
CA LEU A 86 -5.66 -2.07 -10.02
C LEU A 86 -5.33 -1.81 -8.54
N ALA A 87 -6.34 -1.91 -7.68
CA ALA A 87 -6.20 -1.69 -6.23
C ALA A 87 -6.68 -2.92 -5.43
N LEU A 88 -6.03 -3.14 -4.28
CA LEU A 88 -6.44 -4.16 -3.32
C LEU A 88 -7.62 -3.65 -2.49
N THR A 89 -8.61 -4.52 -2.31
CA THR A 89 -9.75 -4.25 -1.44
C THR A 89 -10.20 -5.51 -0.72
N CYS A 90 -10.93 -5.34 0.37
CA CYS A 90 -11.57 -6.43 1.09
C CYS A 90 -13.07 -6.43 0.76
N GLN A 91 -13.58 -7.56 0.29
CA GLN A 91 -15.01 -7.79 0.08
C GLN A 91 -15.48 -8.97 0.93
N LEU A 92 -16.75 -9.02 1.28
CA LEU A 92 -17.33 -10.19 1.94
C LEU A 92 -17.59 -11.28 0.91
N SER A 93 -17.17 -12.50 1.23
CA SER A 93 -17.58 -13.70 0.49
C SER A 93 -19.07 -13.99 0.71
N VAL A 94 -19.59 -14.97 -0.02
CA VAL A 94 -20.97 -15.49 0.19
C VAL A 94 -21.19 -15.95 1.64
N ASN A 95 -20.13 -16.34 2.34
CA ASN A 95 -20.18 -16.80 3.73
C ASN A 95 -19.89 -15.68 4.75
N ASN A 96 -19.90 -14.41 4.33
CA ASN A 96 -19.55 -13.25 5.16
C ASN A 96 -18.11 -13.25 5.69
N GLU A 97 -17.19 -13.91 5.00
CA GLU A 97 -15.77 -13.88 5.34
C GLU A 97 -15.06 -12.80 4.52
N PRO A 98 -14.19 -11.97 5.12
CA PRO A 98 -13.43 -10.97 4.37
C PRO A 98 -12.44 -11.68 3.43
N GLN A 99 -12.52 -11.33 2.15
CA GLN A 99 -11.63 -11.80 1.10
C GLN A 99 -10.90 -10.63 0.46
N LEU A 100 -9.60 -10.80 0.31
CA LEU A 100 -8.77 -9.87 -0.44
C LEU A 100 -9.01 -10.09 -1.94
N VAL A 101 -9.42 -9.04 -2.63
CA VAL A 101 -9.67 -9.04 -4.07
C VAL A 101 -9.00 -7.84 -4.73
N ILE A 102 -8.79 -7.94 -6.04
CA ILE A 102 -8.25 -6.87 -6.88
C ILE A 102 -9.39 -6.29 -7.69
N LEU A 103 -9.55 -4.97 -7.66
CA LEU A 103 -10.54 -4.25 -8.46
C LEU A 103 -9.86 -3.24 -9.37
N GLU A 104 -10.52 -2.96 -10.49
CA GLU A 104 -10.20 -1.84 -11.36
C GLU A 104 -10.57 -0.52 -10.66
N ALA A 105 -9.55 0.13 -10.11
CA ALA A 105 -9.66 1.40 -9.41
C ALA A 105 -8.32 2.12 -9.44
N ASN A 106 -8.32 3.39 -9.86
CA ASN A 106 -7.11 4.18 -9.87
C ASN A 106 -6.69 4.56 -8.44
N ILE A 107 -5.52 4.10 -7.99
CA ILE A 107 -5.08 4.34 -6.60
C ILE A 107 -4.88 5.84 -6.29
N MET A 108 -4.54 6.66 -7.29
CA MET A 108 -4.41 8.10 -7.11
C MET A 108 -5.77 8.79 -7.00
N ASP A 109 -6.81 8.24 -7.64
CA ASP A 109 -8.17 8.73 -7.45
C ASP A 109 -8.64 8.41 -6.03
N LEU A 110 -8.35 7.21 -5.50
CA LEU A 110 -8.61 6.87 -4.09
C LEU A 110 -7.90 7.82 -3.11
N TYR A 111 -6.71 8.31 -3.44
CA TYR A 111 -6.02 9.33 -2.65
C TYR A 111 -6.68 10.71 -2.78
N ARG A 112 -7.00 11.15 -4.00
CA ARG A 112 -7.47 12.52 -4.32
C ARG A 112 -8.93 12.76 -3.98
N THR A 113 -9.81 11.80 -4.25
CA THR A 113 -11.26 11.89 -4.00
C THR A 113 -11.55 12.34 -2.57
N PHE A 114 -10.62 12.08 -1.65
CA PHE A 114 -10.81 12.40 -0.25
C PHE A 114 -9.75 13.32 0.36
N ALA A 115 -8.71 13.68 -0.40
CA ALA A 115 -7.84 14.82 -0.05
C ALA A 115 -8.59 16.16 -0.17
N MET A 116 -9.53 16.27 -1.11
CA MET A 116 -10.29 17.51 -1.38
C MET A 116 -11.36 17.85 -0.32
N ILE A 117 -11.81 16.88 0.49
CA ILE A 117 -12.85 17.13 1.51
C ILE A 117 -12.32 18.03 2.65
N LYS A 118 -11.02 17.96 2.95
CA LYS A 118 -10.41 18.80 4.00
C LYS A 118 -10.11 20.24 3.59
N THR A 119 -10.02 20.54 2.29
CA THR A 119 -9.71 21.90 1.81
C THR A 119 -10.93 22.82 1.70
N MET A 120 -12.14 22.33 1.99
CA MET A 120 -13.37 23.13 1.96
C MET A 120 -13.90 23.51 3.36
N GLU A 121 -13.21 23.10 4.43
CA GLU A 121 -13.55 23.42 5.82
C GLU A 121 -12.60 24.43 6.48
N ASP A 122 -11.67 25.02 5.72
CA ASP A 122 -10.76 26.09 6.15
C ASP A 122 -11.21 27.47 5.65
#